data_AF-A0A6N7M6K3-F1
#
_entry.id   AF-A0A6N7M6K3-F1
#
_cell.length_a   1.000
_cell.length_b   1.000
_cell.length_c   1.000
_cell.angle_alpha   90.00
_cell.angle_beta   90.00
_cell.angle_gamma   90.00
#
_symmetry.space_group_name_H-M   'P 1'
#
loop_
_entity.id
_entity.type
_entity.pdbx_description
1 polymer ?
#
loop_
_entity_poly.entity_id
_entity_poly.type
_entity_poly.pdbx_seq_one_letter_code
_entity_poly.pdbx_strand_id
1 'polypeptide(L)'
;MDNFHIISTEADKTDMDKSKQLIFKCAGVLIIVFMTYFIIRPLSTQKADQHNCRFWGIIFSDSQSCPAGTIRTHLDSLKSLGNSNPDGWGIGFYLSPDSDVILPVVVRGEPRAPLDPRYDKTVDNMINYMHKCGIAHVRSGSSGPISGIPDPHPFQRCGINRNFQMLFAHNGSIPVEVLLELIQAINPAYLDLNPPDYAPDYLDSDLYAIYIMEIIDTYHNNTIEECIMIGITKLDSALNFDNAQLNFVMSDGFTLWALRYARSPLRNFDLYYYPHIGISSFWVAASKPLDTLNLYWAAVPNSTLVILTPGEPPQLINIFDVYETSAVYQGLEIISPNPFKGKIDIRYCIGQSAEGIELKIYNTNGRLVKQFPLPTPYSLLPTSISWDGTDNKGNTLPNGIYFCNLNTGDTSYTRKMVLLK
;
A
#
# COMPACT_ATOMS: atom_id res chain seq x y z
N MET A 1 27.32 -47.10 -53.13
CA MET A 1 27.69 -45.69 -52.95
C MET A 1 26.49 -44.93 -53.49
N ASP A 2 25.50 -44.52 -52.69
CA ASP A 2 25.59 -43.89 -51.37
C ASP A 2 24.49 -44.32 -50.39
N ASN A 3 24.86 -44.29 -49.11
CA ASN A 3 24.03 -44.55 -47.93
C ASN A 3 23.24 -43.29 -47.54
N PHE A 4 21.95 -43.42 -47.25
CA PHE A 4 21.29 -42.58 -46.25
C PHE A 4 20.31 -43.44 -45.43
N HIS A 5 20.74 -43.78 -44.21
CA HIS A 5 19.87 -44.23 -43.13
C HIS A 5 19.05 -43.03 -42.63
N ILE A 6 17.72 -43.15 -42.63
CA ILE A 6 16.87 -42.34 -41.76
C ILE A 6 16.37 -43.27 -40.65
N ILE A 7 16.90 -43.07 -39.46
CA ILE A 7 16.39 -43.63 -38.21
C ILE A 7 15.19 -42.75 -37.82
N SER A 8 13.99 -43.31 -37.84
CA SER A 8 12.80 -42.68 -37.29
C SER A 8 12.82 -42.79 -35.76
N THR A 9 12.96 -41.66 -35.06
CA THR A 9 12.78 -41.56 -33.62
C THR A 9 11.28 -41.45 -33.30
N GLU A 10 10.71 -42.51 -32.73
CA GLU A 10 9.36 -42.55 -32.12
C GLU A 10 9.26 -41.74 -30.81
N ALA A 11 10.27 -40.93 -30.47
CA ALA A 11 10.36 -40.18 -29.22
C ALA A 11 9.68 -38.79 -29.26
N ASP A 12 9.38 -38.22 -30.43
CA ASP A 12 8.89 -36.82 -30.52
C ASP A 12 7.35 -36.68 -30.53
N LYS A 13 6.59 -37.76 -30.68
CA LYS A 13 5.11 -37.69 -30.66
C LYS A 13 4.51 -37.83 -29.27
N THR A 14 5.23 -38.43 -28.33
CA THR A 14 4.75 -38.67 -26.94
C THR A 14 4.99 -37.48 -26.02
N ASP A 15 5.94 -36.59 -26.33
CA ASP A 15 6.23 -35.41 -25.50
C ASP A 15 5.32 -34.21 -25.81
N MET A 16 4.92 -34.05 -27.09
CA MET A 16 3.99 -32.98 -27.50
C MET A 16 2.53 -33.21 -27.06
N ASP A 17 2.17 -34.46 -26.74
CA ASP A 17 0.83 -34.81 -26.25
C ASP A 17 0.76 -34.73 -24.70
N LYS A 18 1.88 -34.99 -24.02
CA LYS A 18 2.03 -34.77 -22.57
C LYS A 18 2.07 -33.27 -22.22
N SER A 19 2.72 -32.44 -23.04
CA SER A 19 2.73 -30.98 -22.82
C SER A 19 1.33 -30.36 -22.99
N LYS A 20 0.53 -30.84 -23.96
CA LYS A 20 -0.86 -30.40 -24.15
C LYS A 20 -1.79 -30.87 -23.02
N GLN A 21 -1.62 -32.08 -22.50
CA GLN A 21 -2.38 -32.53 -21.32
C GLN A 21 -1.97 -31.82 -20.02
N LEU A 22 -0.71 -31.40 -19.88
CA LEU A 22 -0.26 -30.63 -18.72
C LEU A 22 -0.80 -29.19 -18.76
N ILE A 23 -0.83 -28.56 -19.94
CA ILE A 23 -1.41 -27.23 -20.14
C ILE A 23 -2.94 -27.24 -19.87
N PHE A 24 -3.66 -28.30 -20.27
CA PHE A 24 -5.08 -28.43 -19.96
C PHE A 24 -5.39 -28.76 -18.50
N LYS A 25 -4.49 -29.45 -17.77
CA LYS A 25 -4.64 -29.69 -16.33
C LYS A 25 -4.26 -28.47 -15.48
N CYS A 26 -3.26 -27.68 -15.88
CA CYS A 26 -2.91 -26.43 -15.21
C CYS A 26 -3.97 -25.35 -15.42
N ALA A 27 -4.58 -25.25 -16.61
CA ALA A 27 -5.69 -24.31 -16.86
C ALA A 27 -6.96 -24.70 -16.09
N GLY A 28 -7.28 -25.99 -15.98
CA GLY A 28 -8.44 -26.47 -15.23
C GLY A 28 -8.34 -26.24 -13.71
N VAL A 29 -7.15 -26.37 -13.13
CA VAL A 29 -6.93 -26.13 -11.69
C VAL A 29 -6.87 -24.62 -11.37
N LEU A 30 -6.31 -23.79 -12.26
CA LEU A 30 -6.34 -22.33 -12.07
C LEU A 30 -7.76 -21.75 -12.15
N ILE A 31 -8.62 -22.30 -13.02
CA ILE A 31 -10.02 -21.87 -13.18
C ILE A 31 -10.89 -22.33 -11.99
N ILE A 32 -10.62 -23.51 -11.42
CA ILE A 32 -11.39 -24.04 -10.27
C ILE A 32 -11.01 -23.34 -8.95
N VAL A 33 -9.76 -22.88 -8.79
CA VAL A 33 -9.36 -22.07 -7.62
C VAL A 33 -9.92 -20.65 -7.71
N PHE A 34 -10.11 -20.08 -8.92
CA PHE A 34 -10.77 -18.78 -9.07
C PHE A 34 -12.29 -18.81 -8.86
N MET A 35 -12.97 -19.93 -9.19
CA MET A 35 -14.43 -20.02 -9.02
C MET A 35 -14.89 -20.33 -7.60
N THR A 36 -14.04 -20.85 -6.73
CA THR A 36 -14.42 -21.20 -5.35
C THR A 36 -14.25 -20.06 -4.35
N TYR A 37 -13.57 -18.97 -4.72
CA TYR A 37 -13.46 -17.75 -3.88
C TYR A 37 -14.53 -16.69 -4.15
N PHE A 38 -15.29 -16.81 -5.24
CA PHE A 38 -16.44 -15.93 -5.53
C PHE A 38 -17.75 -16.65 -5.25
N ILE A 39 -17.99 -17.00 -3.98
CA ILE A 39 -19.37 -17.08 -3.52
C ILE A 39 -19.91 -15.65 -3.60
N ILE A 40 -20.75 -15.40 -4.60
CA ILE A 40 -21.62 -14.22 -4.68
C ILE A 40 -22.41 -14.20 -3.37
N ARG A 41 -21.93 -13.42 -2.39
CA ARG A 41 -22.72 -13.17 -1.19
C ARG A 41 -23.91 -12.32 -1.62
N PRO A 42 -25.15 -12.74 -1.33
CA PRO A 42 -26.29 -11.87 -1.55
C PRO A 42 -26.04 -10.58 -0.76
N LEU A 43 -26.38 -9.43 -1.35
CA LEU A 43 -26.33 -8.12 -0.68
C LEU A 43 -26.91 -8.29 0.73
N SER A 44 -26.06 -8.17 1.74
CA SER A 44 -26.50 -8.35 3.12
C SER A 44 -27.54 -7.29 3.43
N THR A 45 -28.63 -7.70 4.06
CA THR A 45 -29.68 -6.81 4.54
C THR A 45 -29.07 -5.68 5.36
N GLN A 46 -29.26 -4.45 4.88
CA GLN A 46 -28.83 -3.19 5.49
C GLN A 46 -29.21 -3.17 6.98
N LYS A 47 -28.22 -3.41 7.85
CA LYS A 47 -28.28 -2.91 9.22
C LYS A 47 -28.13 -1.39 9.13
N ALA A 48 -28.93 -0.66 9.92
CA ALA A 48 -28.93 0.80 9.96
C ALA A 48 -27.50 1.35 9.88
N ASP A 49 -27.25 2.18 8.87
CA ASP A 49 -25.95 2.80 8.56
C ASP A 49 -25.47 3.59 9.80
N GLN A 50 -24.70 2.94 10.67
CA GLN A 50 -23.84 3.61 11.63
C GLN A 50 -22.91 4.53 10.82
N HIS A 51 -22.71 5.78 11.26
CA HIS A 51 -21.82 6.81 10.71
C HIS A 51 -20.76 6.37 9.68
N ASN A 52 -21.13 6.39 8.39
CA ASN A 52 -20.29 5.92 7.29
C ASN A 52 -20.19 6.97 6.19
N CYS A 53 -19.11 7.74 6.21
CA CYS A 53 -18.68 8.56 5.09
C CYS A 53 -18.70 7.77 3.77
N ARG A 54 -18.86 8.46 2.65
CA ARG A 54 -18.87 7.82 1.32
C ARG A 54 -17.86 8.51 0.43
N PHE A 55 -16.94 7.74 -0.11
CA PHE A 55 -16.00 8.21 -1.14
C PHE A 55 -16.21 7.50 -2.46
N TRP A 56 -15.66 8.16 -3.49
CA TRP A 56 -15.55 7.72 -4.86
C TRP A 56 -14.23 8.25 -5.43
N GLY A 57 -13.54 7.45 -6.22
CA GLY A 57 -12.37 7.87 -7.00
C GLY A 57 -12.43 7.29 -8.40
N ILE A 58 -11.92 8.03 -9.39
CA ILE A 58 -11.83 7.60 -10.78
C ILE A 58 -10.43 7.86 -11.33
N ILE A 59 -9.99 7.02 -12.25
CA ILE A 59 -8.83 7.27 -13.11
C ILE A 59 -9.09 6.80 -14.54
N PHE A 60 -8.59 7.52 -15.56
CA PHE A 60 -8.74 7.17 -16.97
C PHE A 60 -7.51 7.52 -17.82
N SER A 61 -7.36 6.90 -18.99
CA SER A 61 -6.22 7.06 -19.88
C SER A 61 -6.28 8.33 -20.73
N ASP A 62 -5.12 8.84 -21.16
CA ASP A 62 -5.02 9.95 -22.14
C ASP A 62 -5.60 9.60 -23.51
N SER A 63 -5.61 8.30 -23.84
CA SER A 63 -6.06 7.79 -25.13
C SER A 63 -7.58 7.83 -25.31
N GLN A 64 -8.34 8.20 -24.28
CA GLN A 64 -9.79 8.32 -24.34
C GLN A 64 -10.29 9.66 -23.80
N SER A 65 -11.43 10.09 -24.32
CA SER A 65 -12.17 11.21 -23.74
C SER A 65 -12.60 10.89 -22.31
N CYS A 66 -12.55 11.89 -21.43
CA CYS A 66 -13.12 11.85 -20.08
C CYS A 66 -14.47 11.08 -20.07
N PRO A 67 -14.64 10.06 -19.21
CA PRO A 67 -15.87 9.25 -19.14
C PRO A 67 -17.01 10.03 -18.45
N ALA A 68 -17.40 11.14 -19.06
CA ALA A 68 -18.28 12.16 -18.48
C ALA A 68 -19.64 11.61 -18.02
N GLY A 69 -20.25 10.71 -18.81
CA GLY A 69 -21.53 10.10 -18.45
C GLY A 69 -21.44 9.24 -17.19
N THR A 70 -20.37 8.45 -17.07
CA THR A 70 -20.09 7.64 -15.87
C THR A 70 -19.81 8.51 -14.66
N ILE A 71 -18.95 9.53 -14.82
CA ILE A 71 -18.63 10.49 -13.75
C ILE A 71 -19.90 11.17 -13.25
N ARG A 72 -20.74 11.68 -14.16
CA ARG A 72 -21.99 12.35 -13.81
C ARG A 72 -22.93 11.42 -13.05
N THR A 73 -23.18 10.24 -13.59
CA THR A 73 -24.06 9.24 -12.97
C THR A 73 -23.58 8.89 -11.56
N HIS A 74 -22.28 8.63 -11.39
CA HIS A 74 -21.71 8.27 -10.10
C HIS A 74 -21.76 9.42 -9.08
N LEU A 75 -21.45 10.64 -9.51
CA LEU A 75 -21.43 11.80 -8.60
C LEU A 75 -22.83 12.30 -8.26
N ASP A 76 -23.82 12.15 -9.14
CA ASP A 76 -25.23 12.40 -8.79
C ASP A 76 -25.72 11.39 -7.74
N SER A 77 -25.33 10.11 -7.88
CA SER A 77 -25.57 9.09 -6.87
C SER A 77 -24.87 9.42 -5.56
N LEU A 78 -23.59 9.81 -5.59
CA LEU A 78 -22.83 10.20 -4.39
C LEU A 78 -23.46 11.43 -3.70
N LYS A 79 -23.87 12.43 -4.48
CA LYS A 79 -24.61 13.61 -3.99
C LYS A 79 -25.84 13.18 -3.20
N SER A 80 -26.64 12.24 -3.72
CA SER A 80 -27.84 11.75 -3.04
C SER A 80 -27.56 11.13 -1.67
N LEU A 81 -26.37 10.54 -1.48
CA LEU A 81 -25.92 9.98 -0.20
C LEU A 81 -25.61 11.06 0.85
N GLY A 82 -25.47 12.32 0.44
CA GLY A 82 -25.38 13.46 1.36
C GLY A 82 -26.63 13.68 2.21
N ASN A 83 -27.75 13.00 1.92
CA ASN A 83 -28.92 13.00 2.81
C ASN A 83 -28.65 12.25 4.13
N SER A 84 -27.86 11.18 4.08
CA SER A 84 -27.40 10.43 5.26
C SER A 84 -25.96 10.78 5.67
N ASN A 85 -25.28 11.62 4.88
CA ASN A 85 -23.94 12.14 5.11
C ASN A 85 -24.00 13.68 5.05
N PRO A 86 -24.57 14.33 6.09
CA PRO A 86 -24.97 15.73 6.00
C PRO A 86 -23.83 16.73 6.23
N ASP A 87 -22.64 16.27 6.60
CA ASP A 87 -21.56 17.11 7.13
C ASP A 87 -20.64 17.63 6.04
N GLY A 88 -21.24 18.07 4.92
CA GLY A 88 -20.53 18.64 3.78
C GLY A 88 -20.08 17.63 2.73
N TRP A 89 -19.32 18.14 1.77
CA TRP A 89 -18.78 17.41 0.63
C TRP A 89 -17.45 17.98 0.18
N GLY A 90 -16.65 17.17 -0.50
CA GLY A 90 -15.45 17.62 -1.18
C GLY A 90 -15.15 16.85 -2.45
N ILE A 91 -14.57 17.53 -3.43
CA ILE A 91 -14.19 17.00 -4.73
C ILE A 91 -12.79 17.52 -5.05
N GLY A 92 -11.84 16.61 -5.19
CA GLY A 92 -10.49 16.89 -5.67
C GLY A 92 -10.24 16.22 -7.00
N PHE A 93 -9.49 16.87 -7.88
CA PHE A 93 -9.08 16.31 -9.17
C PHE A 93 -7.79 16.94 -9.64
N TYR A 94 -7.11 16.26 -10.55
CA TYR A 94 -5.87 16.73 -11.12
C TYR A 94 -6.13 17.61 -12.33
N LEU A 95 -5.35 18.67 -12.47
CA LEU A 95 -5.23 19.50 -13.66
C LEU A 95 -3.85 19.27 -14.28
N SER A 96 -3.74 19.50 -15.58
CA SER A 96 -2.45 19.53 -16.29
C SER A 96 -2.38 20.83 -17.09
N PRO A 97 -1.87 21.93 -16.49
CA PRO A 97 -1.75 23.20 -17.20
C PRO A 97 -0.72 23.12 -18.34
N ASP A 98 0.28 22.25 -18.18
CA ASP A 98 1.33 21.93 -19.15
C ASP A 98 1.56 20.41 -19.16
N SER A 99 2.15 19.87 -20.25
CA SER A 99 2.30 18.42 -20.46
C SER A 99 3.05 17.68 -19.36
N ASP A 100 3.93 18.38 -18.64
CA ASP A 100 4.85 17.78 -17.68
C ASP A 100 4.46 18.08 -16.22
N VAL A 101 3.37 18.82 -16.01
CA VAL A 101 2.93 19.26 -14.69
C VAL A 101 1.54 18.73 -14.41
N ILE A 102 1.40 18.07 -13.26
CA ILE A 102 0.11 17.66 -12.69
C ILE A 102 -0.10 18.40 -11.37
N LEU A 103 -1.26 19.05 -11.23
CA LEU A 103 -1.63 19.84 -10.06
C LEU A 103 -2.96 19.34 -9.49
N PRO A 104 -3.00 18.80 -8.26
CA PRO A 104 -4.26 18.56 -7.59
C PRO A 104 -4.94 19.88 -7.22
N VAL A 105 -6.24 19.95 -7.41
CA VAL A 105 -7.12 21.01 -6.89
C VAL A 105 -8.22 20.38 -6.07
N VAL A 106 -8.65 21.06 -5.00
CA VAL A 106 -9.71 20.58 -4.10
C VAL A 106 -10.75 21.67 -3.88
N VAL A 107 -12.03 21.32 -4.04
CA VAL A 107 -13.19 22.18 -3.80
C VAL A 107 -14.09 21.51 -2.77
N ARG A 108 -14.60 22.28 -1.81
CA ARG A 108 -15.38 21.77 -0.67
C ARG A 108 -16.60 22.64 -0.40
N GLY A 109 -17.62 22.06 0.22
CA GLY A 109 -18.83 22.77 0.63
C GLY A 109 -19.36 22.31 1.98
N GLU A 110 -19.86 23.28 2.75
CA GLU A 110 -20.47 23.08 4.07
C GLU A 110 -21.90 22.53 4.01
N PRO A 111 -22.83 23.10 3.20
CA PRO A 111 -24.14 22.50 3.08
C PRO A 111 -23.98 21.08 2.52
N ARG A 112 -24.77 20.14 3.06
CA ARG A 112 -24.83 18.77 2.54
C ARG A 112 -25.00 18.76 1.02
N ALA A 113 -24.35 17.82 0.33
CA ALA A 113 -24.25 17.81 -1.13
C ALA A 113 -25.58 18.02 -1.89
N PRO A 114 -26.74 17.43 -1.51
CA PRO A 114 -28.01 17.67 -2.18
C PRO A 114 -28.50 19.12 -2.17
N LEU A 115 -28.06 19.93 -1.21
CA LEU A 115 -28.54 21.30 -0.97
C LEU A 115 -27.54 22.37 -1.44
N ASP A 116 -26.35 21.98 -1.88
CA ASP A 116 -25.31 22.92 -2.32
C ASP A 116 -25.25 22.99 -3.85
N PRO A 117 -25.69 24.10 -4.49
CA PRO A 117 -25.60 24.23 -5.94
C PRO A 117 -24.15 24.30 -6.46
N ARG A 118 -23.17 24.56 -5.58
CA ARG A 118 -21.74 24.52 -5.95
C ARG A 118 -21.26 23.10 -6.23
N TYR A 119 -21.95 22.08 -5.71
CA TYR A 119 -21.63 20.68 -5.98
C TYR A 119 -21.67 20.43 -7.50
N ASP A 120 -22.82 20.69 -8.13
CA ASP A 120 -23.03 20.40 -9.56
C ASP A 120 -22.06 21.18 -10.44
N LYS A 121 -21.84 22.47 -10.11
CA LYS A 121 -20.85 23.30 -10.79
C LYS A 121 -19.43 22.74 -10.68
N THR A 122 -19.09 22.18 -9.52
CA THR A 122 -17.77 21.56 -9.31
C THR A 122 -17.63 20.28 -10.11
N VAL A 123 -18.68 19.45 -10.18
CA VAL A 123 -18.68 18.26 -11.05
C VAL A 123 -18.58 18.66 -12.52
N ASP A 124 -19.26 19.71 -12.96
CA ASP A 124 -19.15 20.22 -14.33
C ASP A 124 -17.72 20.67 -14.65
N ASN A 125 -17.09 21.42 -13.74
CA ASN A 125 -15.69 21.82 -13.87
C ASN A 125 -14.76 20.61 -13.91
N MET A 126 -14.96 19.62 -13.04
CA MET A 126 -14.19 18.39 -13.03
C MET A 126 -14.28 17.68 -14.38
N ILE A 127 -15.49 17.46 -14.92
CA ILE A 127 -15.67 16.80 -16.21
C ILE A 127 -14.96 17.55 -17.35
N ASN A 128 -14.98 18.89 -17.31
CA ASN A 128 -14.44 19.73 -18.39
C ASN A 128 -12.91 19.90 -18.32
N TYR A 129 -12.31 19.85 -17.14
CA TYR A 129 -10.91 20.27 -16.95
C TYR A 129 -10.01 19.21 -16.30
N MET A 130 -10.56 18.14 -15.73
CA MET A 130 -9.78 17.11 -15.07
C MET A 130 -8.82 16.42 -16.04
N HIS A 131 -7.57 16.33 -15.62
CA HIS A 131 -6.55 15.46 -16.18
C HIS A 131 -6.58 14.11 -15.44
N LYS A 132 -7.12 13.08 -16.09
CA LYS A 132 -7.10 11.65 -15.72
C LYS A 132 -7.78 11.22 -14.43
N CYS A 133 -7.66 11.94 -13.32
CA CYS A 133 -8.01 11.40 -12.01
C CYS A 133 -8.70 12.42 -11.10
N GLY A 134 -9.65 11.93 -10.31
CA GLY A 134 -10.25 12.68 -9.22
C GLY A 134 -10.90 11.80 -8.17
N ILE A 135 -11.15 12.40 -7.01
CA ILE A 135 -11.67 11.80 -5.79
C ILE A 135 -12.76 12.71 -5.23
N ALA A 136 -13.89 12.14 -4.85
CA ALA A 136 -15.00 12.85 -4.21
C ALA A 136 -15.43 12.17 -2.92
N HIS A 137 -16.02 12.96 -2.03
CA HIS A 137 -16.41 12.52 -0.70
C HIS A 137 -17.68 13.26 -0.23
N VAL A 138 -18.50 12.55 0.55
CA VAL A 138 -19.57 13.13 1.40
C VAL A 138 -19.41 12.59 2.81
N ARG A 139 -19.50 13.48 3.81
CA ARG A 139 -19.13 13.17 5.19
C ARG A 139 -20.32 12.88 6.10
N SER A 140 -20.20 11.84 6.90
CA SER A 140 -20.96 11.66 8.14
C SER A 140 -19.95 11.66 9.29
N GLY A 141 -19.75 12.83 9.89
CA GLY A 141 -18.75 13.04 10.93
C GLY A 141 -19.11 12.26 12.20
N SER A 142 -18.18 11.44 12.67
CA SER A 142 -18.23 10.77 13.97
C SER A 142 -17.23 11.36 14.98
N SER A 143 -16.21 12.06 14.47
CA SER A 143 -15.11 12.71 15.19
C SER A 143 -14.62 13.96 14.42
N GLY A 144 -13.91 14.85 15.12
CA GLY A 144 -13.33 16.09 14.58
C GLY A 144 -13.98 17.37 15.14
N PRO A 145 -13.28 18.52 15.05
CA PRO A 145 -13.78 19.76 15.62
C PRO A 145 -15.06 20.26 14.92
N ILE A 146 -15.99 20.79 15.71
CA ILE A 146 -17.25 21.41 15.26
C ILE A 146 -16.97 22.68 14.43
N SER A 147 -15.77 23.24 14.59
CA SER A 147 -15.24 24.36 13.83
C SER A 147 -14.18 23.88 12.84
N GLY A 148 -14.26 24.31 11.58
CA GLY A 148 -13.23 24.02 10.57
C GLY A 148 -13.84 23.70 9.20
N ILE A 149 -13.10 22.96 8.39
CA ILE A 149 -13.59 22.49 7.09
C ILE A 149 -14.67 21.41 7.35
N PRO A 150 -15.90 21.54 6.81
CA PRO A 150 -17.00 20.63 7.13
C PRO A 150 -16.77 19.22 6.61
N ASP A 151 -16.36 19.08 5.34
CA ASP A 151 -15.80 17.84 4.82
C ASP A 151 -14.38 18.10 4.34
N PRO A 152 -13.35 17.66 5.08
CA PRO A 152 -11.97 17.93 4.71
C PRO A 152 -11.44 17.05 3.60
N HIS A 153 -12.16 15.98 3.25
CA HIS A 153 -11.73 15.10 2.17
C HIS A 153 -11.99 15.73 0.79
N PRO A 154 -11.24 15.33 -0.25
CA PRO A 154 -9.95 14.67 -0.12
C PRO A 154 -8.89 15.61 0.46
N PHE A 155 -7.91 15.06 1.17
CA PHE A 155 -6.71 15.77 1.59
C PHE A 155 -5.72 15.86 0.43
N GLN A 156 -5.04 17.00 0.34
CA GLN A 156 -3.90 17.20 -0.54
C GLN A 156 -2.61 17.16 0.28
N ARG A 157 -1.66 16.30 -0.11
CA ARG A 157 -0.34 16.20 0.53
C ARG A 157 0.75 16.18 -0.54
N CYS A 158 1.90 16.76 -0.25
CA CYS A 158 3.04 16.83 -1.16
C CYS A 158 4.23 16.10 -0.52
N GLY A 159 4.84 15.19 -1.26
CA GLY A 159 6.08 14.55 -0.84
C GLY A 159 7.23 15.55 -0.73
N ILE A 160 8.11 15.34 0.24
CA ILE A 160 9.32 16.13 0.47
C ILE A 160 10.49 15.50 -0.29
N ASN A 161 10.62 14.17 -0.21
CA ASN A 161 11.73 13.40 -0.78
C ASN A 161 11.37 12.72 -2.11
N ARG A 162 10.07 12.69 -2.44
CA ARG A 162 9.54 12.12 -3.68
C ARG A 162 8.65 13.14 -4.36
N ASN A 163 8.77 13.28 -5.68
CA ASN A 163 7.81 14.06 -6.47
C ASN A 163 6.47 13.30 -6.54
N PHE A 164 5.66 13.47 -5.49
CA PHE A 164 4.39 12.77 -5.29
C PHE A 164 3.36 13.76 -4.77
N GLN A 165 2.40 14.11 -5.62
CA GLN A 165 1.25 14.94 -5.26
C GLN A 165 0.09 14.01 -4.94
N MET A 166 -0.35 13.96 -3.68
CA MET A 166 -1.35 12.99 -3.24
C MET A 166 -2.71 13.67 -3.06
N LEU A 167 -3.75 13.05 -3.62
CA LEU A 167 -5.13 13.20 -3.16
C LEU A 167 -5.51 11.96 -2.36
N PHE A 168 -6.10 12.14 -1.17
CA PHE A 168 -6.40 11.05 -0.24
C PHE A 168 -7.77 11.24 0.42
N ALA A 169 -8.61 10.20 0.43
CA ALA A 169 -9.87 10.18 1.16
C ALA A 169 -10.02 8.91 2.00
N HIS A 170 -10.45 9.07 3.25
CA HIS A 170 -10.58 8.00 4.22
C HIS A 170 -12.05 7.76 4.58
N ASN A 171 -12.43 6.50 4.78
CA ASN A 171 -13.67 6.11 5.43
C ASN A 171 -13.36 5.13 6.55
N GLY A 172 -13.45 5.58 7.79
CA GLY A 172 -13.06 4.78 8.94
C GLY A 172 -12.89 5.62 10.19
N SER A 173 -12.27 5.00 11.17
CA SER A 173 -11.88 5.68 12.40
C SER A 173 -10.57 5.08 12.90
N ILE A 174 -9.65 5.98 13.22
CA ILE A 174 -8.32 5.66 13.74
C ILE A 174 -8.06 6.57 14.95
N PRO A 175 -7.57 6.05 16.08
CA PRO A 175 -7.23 6.90 17.21
C PRO A 175 -6.09 7.83 16.83
N VAL A 176 -6.34 9.11 17.06
CA VAL A 176 -5.41 10.22 16.79
C VAL A 176 -4.08 9.99 17.50
N GLU A 177 -4.12 9.49 18.73
CA GLU A 177 -2.93 9.22 19.54
C GLU A 177 -1.99 8.20 18.89
N VAL A 178 -2.54 7.15 18.27
CA VAL A 178 -1.74 6.11 17.58
C VAL A 178 -1.04 6.71 16.35
N LEU A 179 -1.76 7.53 15.58
CA LEU A 179 -1.19 8.20 14.41
C LEU A 179 -0.10 9.19 14.79
N LEU A 180 -0.31 10.00 15.84
CA LEU A 180 0.69 10.94 16.34
C LEU A 180 1.96 10.23 16.83
N GLU A 181 1.82 9.16 17.61
CA GLU A 181 2.94 8.37 18.08
C GLU A 181 3.75 7.78 16.92
N LEU A 182 3.08 7.21 15.91
CA LEU A 182 3.74 6.64 14.74
C LEU A 182 4.47 7.69 13.91
N ILE A 183 3.86 8.85 13.68
CA ILE A 183 4.48 9.94 12.92
C ILE A 183 5.73 10.43 13.63
N GLN A 184 5.59 10.77 14.91
CA GLN A 184 6.69 11.32 15.71
C GLN A 184 7.83 10.31 15.93
N ALA A 185 7.55 9.00 15.88
CA ALA A 185 8.56 7.97 16.02
C ALA A 185 9.50 7.87 14.81
N ILE A 186 9.06 8.25 13.61
CA ILE A 186 9.87 8.21 12.39
C ILE A 186 10.67 9.50 12.26
N ASN A 187 9.97 10.64 12.21
CA ASN A 187 10.58 11.97 12.20
C ASN A 187 9.78 12.94 13.07
N PRO A 188 10.28 13.31 14.27
CA PRO A 188 9.59 14.24 15.17
C PRO A 188 9.25 15.60 14.57
N ALA A 189 9.95 16.02 13.50
CA ALA A 189 9.72 17.29 12.81
C ALA A 189 8.79 17.15 11.58
N TYR A 190 8.25 15.97 11.28
CA TYR A 190 7.48 15.75 10.04
C TYR A 190 6.18 16.55 10.01
N LEU A 191 5.51 16.72 11.16
CA LEU A 191 4.31 17.56 11.26
C LEU A 191 4.60 19.04 10.99
N ASP A 192 5.82 19.53 11.24
CA ASP A 192 6.18 20.91 10.89
C ASP A 192 6.40 21.07 9.38
N LEU A 193 6.84 19.99 8.70
CA LEU A 193 7.09 19.96 7.26
C LEU A 193 5.82 19.66 6.44
N ASN A 194 4.90 18.88 7.01
CA ASN A 194 3.58 18.56 6.49
C ASN A 194 2.52 18.93 7.55
N PRO A 195 2.20 20.22 7.72
CA PRO A 195 1.28 20.68 8.77
C PRO A 195 -0.13 20.11 8.57
N PRO A 196 -0.76 19.59 9.64
CA PRO A 196 -2.15 19.17 9.59
C PRO A 196 -3.08 20.37 9.39
N ASP A 197 -4.16 20.13 8.67
CA ASP A 197 -5.22 21.11 8.39
C ASP A 197 -6.01 21.40 9.68
N TYR A 198 -5.99 20.47 10.64
CA TYR A 198 -6.60 20.60 11.96
C TYR A 198 -5.57 20.45 13.08
N ALA A 199 -5.27 21.55 13.77
CA ALA A 199 -4.44 21.56 14.98
C ALA A 199 -4.91 22.69 15.92
N PRO A 200 -4.89 22.50 17.25
CA PRO A 200 -4.46 21.30 17.98
C PRO A 200 -5.53 20.19 18.04
N ASP A 201 -6.76 20.47 17.58
CA ASP A 201 -7.86 19.51 17.53
C ASP A 201 -7.72 18.58 16.33
N TYR A 202 -6.71 17.70 16.37
CA TYR A 202 -6.35 16.84 15.25
C TYR A 202 -7.52 15.97 14.77
N LEU A 203 -7.56 15.80 13.45
CA LEU A 203 -8.46 14.89 12.77
C LEU A 203 -7.71 13.62 12.36
N ASP A 204 -8.30 12.46 12.61
CA ASP A 204 -7.70 11.16 12.31
C ASP A 204 -7.45 10.95 10.82
N SER A 205 -8.42 11.25 9.94
CA SER A 205 -8.21 11.14 8.49
C SER A 205 -7.09 12.03 7.97
N ASP A 206 -6.90 13.20 8.59
CA ASP A 206 -5.86 14.16 8.22
C ASP A 206 -4.47 13.61 8.58
N LEU A 207 -4.30 13.24 9.85
CA LEU A 207 -3.08 12.59 10.32
C LEU A 207 -2.80 11.29 9.58
N TYR A 208 -3.83 10.55 9.16
CA TYR A 208 -3.65 9.34 8.39
C TYR A 208 -3.07 9.61 7.00
N ALA A 209 -3.54 10.67 6.31
CA ALA A 209 -2.95 11.12 5.06
C ALA A 209 -1.48 11.55 5.25
N ILE A 210 -1.18 12.26 6.34
CA ILE A 210 0.21 12.69 6.68
C ILE A 210 1.09 11.47 6.95
N TYR A 211 0.62 10.51 7.74
CA TYR A 211 1.35 9.29 8.06
C TYR A 211 1.68 8.48 6.79
N ILE A 212 0.71 8.29 5.88
CA ILE A 212 0.99 7.61 4.61
C ILE A 212 2.03 8.38 3.78
N MET A 213 1.95 9.71 3.74
CA MET A 213 2.97 10.52 3.06
C MET A 213 4.35 10.39 3.69
N GLU A 214 4.45 10.34 5.03
CA GLU A 214 5.71 10.15 5.74
C GLU A 214 6.35 8.81 5.39
N ILE A 215 5.55 7.75 5.30
CA ILE A 215 6.04 6.44 4.88
C ILE A 215 6.56 6.51 3.43
N ILE A 216 5.84 7.17 2.52
CA ILE A 216 6.28 7.35 1.12
C ILE A 216 7.60 8.15 1.04
N ASP A 217 7.76 9.21 1.83
CA ASP A 217 8.99 10.00 1.88
C ASP A 217 10.16 9.25 2.52
N THR A 218 9.88 8.46 3.55
CA THR A 218 10.87 7.66 4.28
C THR A 218 11.42 6.55 3.39
N TYR A 219 10.53 5.84 2.69
CA TYR A 219 10.86 4.73 1.81
C TYR A 219 10.82 5.15 0.33
N HIS A 220 11.39 6.30 -0.01
CA HIS A 220 11.31 6.90 -1.36
C HIS A 220 11.85 6.03 -2.51
N ASN A 221 12.68 5.01 -2.22
CA ASN A 221 13.17 4.05 -3.20
C ASN A 221 12.23 2.87 -3.45
N ASN A 222 11.21 2.68 -2.60
CA ASN A 222 10.23 1.62 -2.72
C ASN A 222 9.10 2.03 -3.68
N THR A 223 8.34 1.05 -4.16
CA THR A 223 7.09 1.34 -4.85
C THR A 223 6.06 1.95 -3.90
N ILE A 224 5.03 2.61 -4.43
CA ILE A 224 3.97 3.19 -3.59
C ILE A 224 3.20 2.07 -2.89
N GLU A 225 2.98 0.96 -3.57
CA GLU A 225 2.35 -0.25 -3.04
C GLU A 225 3.11 -0.78 -1.83
N GLU A 226 4.44 -0.89 -1.92
CA GLU A 226 5.30 -1.31 -0.81
C GLU A 226 5.23 -0.34 0.36
N CYS A 227 5.21 0.98 0.09
CA CYS A 227 5.04 2.00 1.12
C CYS A 227 3.69 1.85 1.83
N ILE A 228 2.60 1.66 1.09
CA ILE A 228 1.27 1.41 1.67
C ILE A 228 1.33 0.16 2.57
N MET A 229 1.84 -0.96 2.07
CA MET A 229 1.91 -2.20 2.86
C MET A 229 2.67 -1.98 4.17
N ILE A 230 3.87 -1.37 4.11
CA ILE A 230 4.67 -1.04 5.30
C ILE A 230 3.87 -0.15 6.27
N GLY A 231 3.24 0.90 5.75
CA GLY A 231 2.48 1.85 6.55
C GLY A 231 1.30 1.19 7.26
N ILE A 232 0.53 0.37 6.56
CA ILE A 232 -0.64 -0.28 7.13
C ILE A 232 -0.26 -1.38 8.11
N THR A 233 0.74 -2.21 7.82
CA THR A 233 1.19 -3.25 8.76
C THR A 233 1.71 -2.65 10.07
N LYS A 234 2.45 -1.54 10.00
CA LYS A 234 2.90 -0.79 11.18
C LYS A 234 1.73 -0.20 11.96
N LEU A 235 0.79 0.44 11.26
CA LEU A 235 -0.40 1.02 11.88
C LEU A 235 -1.21 -0.07 12.59
N ASP A 236 -1.50 -1.18 11.91
CA ASP A 236 -2.21 -2.31 12.49
C ASP A 236 -1.50 -2.85 13.74
N SER A 237 -0.19 -3.02 13.69
CA SER A 237 0.60 -3.50 14.84
C SER A 237 0.52 -2.56 16.06
N ALA A 238 0.31 -1.27 15.84
CA ALA A 238 0.20 -0.26 16.91
C ALA A 238 -1.22 -0.12 17.48
N LEU A 239 -2.24 -0.68 16.80
CA LEU A 239 -3.62 -0.61 17.28
C LEU A 239 -3.84 -1.57 18.46
N ASN A 240 -4.34 -1.01 19.56
CA ASN A 240 -4.65 -1.74 20.80
C ASN A 240 -6.14 -2.15 20.95
N PHE A 241 -6.94 -1.97 19.90
CA PHE A 241 -8.39 -2.24 19.91
C PHE A 241 -8.86 -2.66 18.51
N ASP A 242 -9.94 -3.44 18.45
CA ASP A 242 -10.32 -4.12 17.21
C ASP A 242 -11.25 -3.32 16.28
N ASN A 243 -11.61 -2.09 16.63
CA ASN A 243 -12.64 -1.34 15.89
C ASN A 243 -12.09 -0.43 14.78
N ALA A 244 -10.79 -0.41 14.54
CA ALA A 244 -10.22 0.43 13.48
C ALA A 244 -10.69 -0.02 12.10
N GLN A 245 -11.08 0.95 11.27
CA GLN A 245 -11.24 0.79 9.83
C GLN A 245 -10.27 1.72 9.14
N LEU A 246 -9.57 1.20 8.13
CA LEU A 246 -8.51 1.91 7.41
C LEU A 246 -8.86 2.11 5.94
N ASN A 247 -10.15 2.02 5.56
CA ASN A 247 -10.49 2.13 4.14
C ASN A 247 -10.07 3.49 3.59
N PHE A 248 -9.42 3.51 2.45
CA PHE A 248 -9.10 4.74 1.76
C PHE A 248 -9.18 4.59 0.25
N VAL A 249 -9.25 5.73 -0.42
CA VAL A 249 -8.89 5.88 -1.83
C VAL A 249 -7.86 7.00 -1.94
N MET A 250 -6.81 6.77 -2.72
CA MET A 250 -5.78 7.79 -2.98
C MET A 250 -5.23 7.68 -4.40
N SER A 251 -4.63 8.75 -4.88
CA SER A 251 -4.00 8.78 -6.20
C SER A 251 -2.91 9.83 -6.26
N ASP A 252 -1.98 9.65 -7.19
CA ASP A 252 -0.96 10.61 -7.63
C ASP A 252 -1.27 11.26 -8.98
N GLY A 253 -2.43 10.96 -9.56
CA GLY A 253 -2.85 11.39 -10.90
C GLY A 253 -2.62 10.35 -11.99
N PHE A 254 -1.84 9.29 -11.74
CA PHE A 254 -1.48 8.25 -12.71
C PHE A 254 -1.95 6.84 -12.30
N THR A 255 -2.02 6.58 -11.00
CA THR A 255 -2.56 5.34 -10.45
C THR A 255 -3.57 5.65 -9.36
N LEU A 256 -4.65 4.85 -9.28
CA LEU A 256 -5.65 4.94 -8.22
C LEU A 256 -5.48 3.72 -7.30
N TRP A 257 -5.16 3.98 -6.04
CA TRP A 257 -5.04 2.98 -4.98
C TRP A 257 -6.26 3.04 -4.08
N ALA A 258 -6.85 1.89 -3.76
CA ALA A 258 -7.95 1.82 -2.82
C ALA A 258 -7.80 0.62 -1.87
N LEU A 259 -7.76 0.89 -0.56
CA LEU A 259 -7.62 -0.14 0.46
C LEU A 259 -8.97 -0.42 1.12
N ARG A 260 -9.29 -1.70 1.28
CA ARG A 260 -10.28 -2.15 2.26
C ARG A 260 -9.56 -2.85 3.42
N TYR A 261 -9.73 -2.32 4.62
CA TYR A 261 -9.28 -3.00 5.82
C TYR A 261 -10.15 -2.60 7.02
N ALA A 262 -10.66 -3.63 7.70
CA ALA A 262 -11.25 -3.53 9.01
C ALA A 262 -10.67 -4.63 9.90
N ARG A 263 -10.24 -4.25 11.11
CA ARG A 263 -9.65 -5.20 12.07
C ARG A 263 -10.72 -6.14 12.66
N SER A 264 -11.92 -5.63 12.89
CA SER A 264 -13.07 -6.42 13.33
C SER A 264 -14.06 -6.69 12.19
N PRO A 265 -14.52 -7.95 12.02
CA PRO A 265 -15.56 -8.26 11.05
C PRO A 265 -16.92 -7.66 11.41
N LEU A 266 -17.10 -7.15 12.64
CA LEU A 266 -18.36 -6.58 13.13
C LEU A 266 -18.57 -5.13 12.70
N ARG A 267 -17.52 -4.42 12.28
CA ARG A 267 -17.59 -3.04 11.80
C ARG A 267 -16.77 -2.90 10.52
N ASN A 268 -17.36 -3.40 9.43
CA ASN A 268 -16.71 -3.47 8.14
C ASN A 268 -17.38 -2.51 7.17
N PHE A 269 -16.59 -1.64 6.53
CA PHE A 269 -17.05 -0.80 5.45
C PHE A 269 -16.70 -1.45 4.12
N ASP A 270 -17.69 -1.56 3.27
CA ASP A 270 -17.49 -2.13 1.95
C ASP A 270 -16.71 -1.15 1.06
N LEU A 271 -15.99 -1.74 0.13
CA LEU A 271 -15.28 -1.07 -0.93
C LEU A 271 -15.48 -1.90 -2.20
N TYR A 272 -15.69 -1.21 -3.31
CA TYR A 272 -15.89 -1.81 -4.62
C TYR A 272 -15.02 -1.13 -5.65
N TYR A 273 -14.70 -1.86 -6.73
CA TYR A 273 -14.12 -1.29 -7.93
C TYR A 273 -14.96 -1.62 -9.18
N TYR A 274 -14.85 -0.78 -10.19
CA TYR A 274 -15.63 -0.82 -11.42
C TYR A 274 -14.82 -0.30 -12.61
N PRO A 275 -15.01 -0.83 -13.83
CA PRO A 275 -15.74 -2.06 -14.14
C PRO A 275 -14.85 -3.28 -13.92
N HIS A 276 -15.27 -4.30 -13.18
CA HIS A 276 -14.37 -5.38 -12.76
C HIS A 276 -13.88 -6.35 -13.85
N ILE A 277 -14.33 -6.20 -15.10
CA ILE A 277 -14.01 -7.14 -16.17
C ILE A 277 -12.86 -6.66 -17.04
N GLY A 278 -11.87 -7.53 -17.22
CA GLY A 278 -10.81 -7.37 -18.21
C GLY A 278 -9.96 -6.11 -18.03
N ILE A 279 -9.54 -5.56 -19.16
CA ILE A 279 -8.78 -4.32 -19.24
C ILE A 279 -9.75 -3.18 -19.56
N SER A 280 -9.67 -2.09 -18.81
CA SER A 280 -10.50 -0.90 -19.01
C SER A 280 -9.61 0.34 -19.19
N SER A 281 -10.07 1.26 -20.03
CA SER A 281 -9.47 2.59 -20.20
C SER A 281 -9.74 3.52 -19.01
N PHE A 282 -10.63 3.12 -18.10
CA PHE A 282 -10.89 3.83 -16.87
C PHE A 282 -11.26 2.86 -15.75
N TRP A 283 -11.00 3.28 -14.52
CA TRP A 283 -11.29 2.54 -13.31
C TRP A 283 -11.92 3.46 -12.27
N VAL A 284 -12.81 2.90 -11.46
CA VAL A 284 -13.49 3.56 -10.37
C VAL A 284 -13.31 2.72 -9.11
N ALA A 285 -13.07 3.37 -7.97
CA ALA A 285 -13.19 2.77 -6.64
C ALA A 285 -14.22 3.54 -5.82
N ALA A 286 -15.12 2.85 -5.12
CA ALA A 286 -16.17 3.51 -4.34
C ALA A 286 -16.60 2.69 -3.13
N SER A 287 -17.03 3.38 -2.08
CA SER A 287 -17.58 2.78 -0.84
C SER A 287 -18.87 1.97 -1.02
N LYS A 288 -19.52 2.08 -2.19
CA LYS A 288 -20.66 1.27 -2.64
C LYS A 288 -20.84 1.41 -4.15
N PRO A 289 -21.56 0.51 -4.82
CA PRO A 289 -22.01 0.73 -6.20
C PRO A 289 -22.84 2.01 -6.31
N LEU A 290 -22.58 2.79 -7.37
CA LEU A 290 -23.16 4.12 -7.60
C LEU A 290 -24.00 4.21 -8.89
N ASP A 291 -24.27 3.08 -9.53
CA ASP A 291 -25.16 2.99 -10.69
C ASP A 291 -25.98 1.68 -10.63
N THR A 292 -26.79 1.44 -11.67
CA THR A 292 -27.61 0.22 -11.78
C THR A 292 -26.85 -0.95 -12.38
N LEU A 293 -25.58 -0.77 -12.76
CA LEU A 293 -24.74 -1.76 -13.43
C LEU A 293 -24.05 -2.67 -12.41
N ASN A 294 -24.81 -3.17 -11.42
CA ASN A 294 -24.30 -3.95 -10.29
C ASN A 294 -23.42 -5.14 -10.69
N LEU A 295 -23.68 -5.76 -11.84
CA LEU A 295 -22.89 -6.87 -12.37
C LEU A 295 -21.45 -6.48 -12.71
N TYR A 296 -21.16 -5.19 -12.88
CA TYR A 296 -19.83 -4.68 -13.23
C TYR A 296 -19.04 -4.20 -12.01
N TRP A 297 -19.66 -4.14 -10.82
CA TRP A 297 -18.96 -3.82 -9.59
C TRP A 297 -18.43 -5.09 -8.92
N ALA A 298 -17.15 -5.09 -8.56
CA ALA A 298 -16.57 -6.14 -7.74
C ALA A 298 -16.30 -5.62 -6.33
N ALA A 299 -16.73 -6.38 -5.33
CA ALA A 299 -16.39 -6.10 -3.94
C ALA A 299 -14.92 -6.41 -3.68
N VAL A 300 -14.23 -5.50 -2.99
CA VAL A 300 -12.85 -5.69 -2.55
C VAL A 300 -12.85 -6.55 -1.30
N PRO A 301 -12.07 -7.65 -1.22
CA PRO A 301 -11.94 -8.43 0.00
C PRO A 301 -11.35 -7.61 1.17
N ASN A 302 -11.59 -8.04 2.41
CA ASN A 302 -10.94 -7.36 3.56
C ASN A 302 -9.42 -7.53 3.47
N SER A 303 -8.68 -6.58 4.06
CA SER A 303 -7.22 -6.54 4.02
C SER A 303 -6.64 -6.51 2.60
N THR A 304 -7.35 -5.89 1.65
CA THR A 304 -6.94 -5.88 0.24
C THR A 304 -6.77 -4.46 -0.28
N LEU A 305 -5.59 -4.17 -0.80
CA LEU A 305 -5.25 -3.02 -1.62
C LEU A 305 -5.57 -3.34 -3.09
N VAL A 306 -6.36 -2.50 -3.74
CA VAL A 306 -6.60 -2.55 -5.18
C VAL A 306 -5.76 -1.47 -5.86
N ILE A 307 -5.05 -1.85 -6.91
CA ILE A 307 -4.26 -0.95 -7.76
C ILE A 307 -4.94 -0.88 -9.12
N LEU A 308 -5.30 0.33 -9.51
CA LEU A 308 -6.07 0.60 -10.71
C LEU A 308 -5.27 1.55 -11.61
N THR A 309 -4.77 0.99 -12.71
CA THR A 309 -4.03 1.73 -13.74
C THR A 309 -4.79 1.60 -15.06
N PRO A 310 -5.14 2.72 -15.73
CA PRO A 310 -5.84 2.67 -17.02
C PRO A 310 -5.07 1.84 -18.06
N GLY A 311 -5.76 0.97 -18.77
CA GLY A 311 -5.16 0.09 -19.78
C GLY A 311 -4.51 -1.18 -19.22
N GLU A 312 -4.49 -1.35 -17.90
CA GLU A 312 -4.00 -2.56 -17.23
C GLU A 312 -5.13 -3.26 -16.47
N PRO A 313 -5.04 -4.59 -16.26
CA PRO A 313 -5.99 -5.30 -15.40
C PRO A 313 -5.84 -4.85 -13.93
N PRO A 314 -6.92 -4.90 -13.14
CA PRO A 314 -6.89 -4.48 -11.75
C PRO A 314 -6.02 -5.47 -10.94
N GLN A 315 -5.10 -4.96 -10.13
CA GLN A 315 -4.27 -5.79 -9.26
C GLN A 315 -4.82 -5.75 -7.85
N LEU A 316 -5.01 -6.92 -7.23
CA LEU A 316 -5.52 -7.06 -5.87
C LEU A 316 -4.42 -7.65 -5.00
N ILE A 317 -4.08 -6.90 -3.96
CA ILE A 317 -2.98 -7.18 -3.05
C ILE A 317 -3.52 -7.34 -1.64
N ASN A 318 -3.42 -8.53 -1.06
CA ASN A 318 -3.64 -8.65 0.37
C ASN A 318 -2.43 -8.05 1.12
N ILE A 319 -2.67 -7.08 1.98
CA ILE A 319 -1.61 -6.32 2.66
C ILE A 319 -0.86 -7.12 3.73
N PHE A 320 -1.37 -8.30 4.11
CA PHE A 320 -0.67 -9.24 5.00
C PHE A 320 -0.22 -10.51 4.30
N ASP A 321 -0.63 -10.71 3.04
CA ASP A 321 -0.01 -11.77 2.27
C ASP A 321 1.44 -11.35 2.07
N VAL A 322 2.34 -12.15 2.63
CA VAL A 322 3.75 -12.05 2.34
C VAL A 322 3.83 -12.32 0.85
N TYR A 323 3.93 -11.26 0.05
CA TYR A 323 4.49 -11.41 -1.27
C TYR A 323 5.77 -12.21 -1.06
N GLU A 324 5.90 -13.31 -1.80
CA GLU A 324 7.17 -13.59 -2.46
C GLU A 324 7.51 -12.36 -3.33
N THR A 325 7.74 -11.24 -2.67
CA THR A 325 8.40 -10.05 -3.19
C THR A 325 9.68 -10.64 -3.69
N SER A 326 9.90 -10.48 -4.99
CA SER A 326 11.06 -10.98 -5.69
C SER A 326 12.28 -10.78 -4.81
N ALA A 327 12.75 -11.87 -4.19
CA ALA A 327 13.77 -11.89 -3.15
C ALA A 327 13.75 -10.67 -2.20
N VAL A 328 13.06 -10.76 -1.05
CA VAL A 328 13.63 -10.11 0.15
C VAL A 328 15.08 -10.57 0.20
N TYR A 329 16.02 -9.66 -0.05
CA TYR A 329 17.44 -9.94 0.07
C TYR A 329 17.71 -10.30 1.53
N GLN A 330 17.61 -11.59 1.84
CA GLN A 330 18.11 -12.10 3.11
C GLN A 330 19.63 -12.01 3.06
N GLY A 331 20.23 -11.46 4.12
CA GLY A 331 21.67 -11.43 4.24
C GLY A 331 22.27 -10.19 4.87
N LEU A 332 23.60 -10.11 4.75
CA LEU A 332 24.41 -9.01 5.27
C LEU A 332 24.48 -7.91 4.20
N GLU A 333 23.78 -6.81 4.45
CA GLU A 333 23.58 -5.70 3.52
C GLU A 333 24.78 -4.74 3.53
N ILE A 334 25.12 -4.22 4.71
CA ILE A 334 26.15 -3.19 4.87
C ILE A 334 27.04 -3.55 6.05
N ILE A 335 28.36 -3.55 5.79
CA ILE A 335 29.40 -3.72 6.80
C ILE A 335 30.36 -2.55 6.63
N SER A 336 30.12 -1.49 7.41
CA SER A 336 30.82 -0.22 7.23
C SER A 336 31.13 0.48 8.57
N PRO A 337 32.25 1.20 8.67
CA PRO A 337 33.36 1.24 7.70
C PRO A 337 34.07 -0.11 7.62
N ASN A 338 34.66 -0.46 6.48
CA ASN A 338 35.46 -1.69 6.35
C ASN A 338 36.57 -1.45 5.32
N PRO A 339 37.86 -1.37 5.72
CA PRO A 339 38.39 -1.60 7.07
C PRO A 339 37.89 -0.61 8.13
N PHE A 340 37.90 -1.00 9.41
CA PHE A 340 37.47 -0.15 10.52
C PHE A 340 38.56 0.05 11.56
N LYS A 341 38.49 1.20 12.25
CA LYS A 341 39.22 1.51 13.48
C LYS A 341 38.19 1.79 14.57
N GLY A 342 38.19 1.00 15.65
CA GLY A 342 37.24 1.15 16.74
C GLY A 342 35.93 0.41 16.50
N LYS A 343 35.00 0.96 15.72
CA LYS A 343 33.66 0.37 15.52
C LYS A 343 33.31 0.12 14.06
N ILE A 344 32.49 -0.89 13.84
CA ILE A 344 31.86 -1.23 12.56
C ILE A 344 30.37 -1.51 12.77
N ASP A 345 29.55 -1.00 11.86
CA ASP A 345 28.12 -1.28 11.85
C ASP A 345 27.82 -2.40 10.86
N ILE A 346 27.03 -3.37 11.33
CA ILE A 346 26.63 -4.57 10.61
C ILE A 346 25.11 -4.49 10.43
N ARG A 347 24.67 -4.17 9.21
CA ARG A 347 23.25 -4.19 8.82
C ARG A 347 22.90 -5.51 8.17
N TYR A 348 21.77 -6.07 8.60
CA TYR A 348 21.28 -7.34 8.09
C TYR A 348 19.75 -7.34 7.97
N CYS A 349 19.24 -8.14 7.04
CA CYS A 349 17.82 -8.41 6.87
C CYS A 349 17.55 -9.92 7.01
N ILE A 350 16.47 -10.24 7.73
CA ILE A 350 15.99 -11.60 8.01
C ILE A 350 14.55 -11.72 7.51
N GLY A 351 14.19 -12.86 6.91
CA GLY A 351 12.82 -13.13 6.48
C GLY A 351 11.90 -13.43 7.67
N GLN A 352 10.60 -13.18 7.51
CA GLN A 352 9.57 -13.42 8.55
C GLN A 352 9.51 -14.87 9.05
N SER A 353 9.90 -15.83 8.19
CA SER A 353 9.85 -17.27 8.47
C SER A 353 11.18 -17.84 8.97
N ALA A 354 12.20 -17.00 9.19
CA ALA A 354 13.52 -17.47 9.61
C ALA A 354 13.50 -17.94 11.08
N GLU A 355 13.67 -19.23 11.29
CA GLU A 355 13.84 -19.82 12.62
C GLU A 355 15.33 -20.06 12.93
N GLY A 356 15.70 -20.04 14.21
CA GLY A 356 17.07 -20.36 14.64
C GLY A 356 18.12 -19.35 14.18
N ILE A 357 17.78 -18.06 14.14
CA ILE A 357 18.66 -17.01 13.62
C ILE A 357 19.86 -16.79 14.54
N GLU A 358 21.07 -16.80 13.96
CA GLU A 358 22.32 -16.54 14.68
C GLU A 358 23.19 -15.53 13.95
N LEU A 359 23.72 -14.53 14.68
CA LEU A 359 24.75 -13.63 14.18
C LEU A 359 26.05 -13.82 14.99
N LYS A 360 27.09 -14.31 14.30
CA LYS A 360 28.37 -14.72 14.89
C LYS A 360 29.55 -14.09 14.14
N ILE A 361 30.66 -13.88 14.84
CA ILE A 361 31.92 -13.40 14.27
C ILE A 361 33.02 -14.44 14.54
N TYR A 362 33.78 -14.77 13.51
CA TYR A 362 34.86 -15.76 13.54
C TYR A 362 36.20 -15.14 13.12
N ASN A 363 37.30 -15.71 13.60
CA ASN A 363 38.64 -15.42 13.08
C ASN A 363 38.98 -16.31 11.86
N THR A 364 40.18 -16.12 11.29
CA THR A 364 40.66 -16.88 10.11
C THR A 364 40.82 -18.39 10.36
N ASN A 365 40.90 -18.82 11.62
CA ASN A 365 40.98 -20.24 11.99
C ASN A 365 39.60 -20.85 12.26
N GLY A 366 38.51 -20.12 11.98
CA GLY A 366 37.14 -20.57 12.23
C GLY A 366 36.72 -20.55 13.71
N ARG A 367 37.52 -19.94 14.58
CA ARG A 367 37.17 -19.83 16.01
C ARG A 367 36.17 -18.70 16.21
N LEU A 368 35.05 -19.01 16.89
CA LEU A 368 34.06 -18.04 17.33
C LEU A 368 34.69 -17.02 18.29
N VAL A 369 34.57 -15.73 17.98
CA VAL A 369 35.07 -14.63 18.83
C VAL A 369 33.95 -13.79 19.43
N LYS A 370 32.85 -13.56 18.69
CA LYS A 370 31.69 -12.80 19.18
C LYS A 370 30.39 -13.46 18.73
N GLN A 371 29.38 -13.44 19.58
CA GLN A 371 28.01 -13.82 19.23
C GLN A 371 27.06 -12.75 19.78
N PHE A 372 26.08 -12.36 18.96
CA PHE A 372 25.08 -11.39 19.37
C PHE A 372 23.76 -12.10 19.71
N PRO A 373 23.13 -11.75 20.84
CA PRO A 373 21.74 -12.12 21.08
C PRO A 373 20.87 -11.30 20.12
N LEU A 374 20.13 -11.98 19.25
CA LEU A 374 19.22 -11.31 18.33
C LEU A 374 17.83 -11.18 18.98
N PRO A 375 17.15 -10.03 18.87
CA PRO A 375 15.74 -9.93 19.22
C PRO A 375 14.90 -10.81 18.27
N THR A 376 13.68 -11.11 18.70
CA THR A 376 12.73 -12.06 18.09
C THR A 376 12.49 -11.84 16.57
N PRO A 377 12.09 -12.89 15.82
CA PRO A 377 11.94 -12.89 14.36
C PRO A 377 10.84 -11.97 13.80
N TYR A 378 10.22 -11.13 14.63
CA TYR A 378 9.14 -10.22 14.23
C TYR A 378 9.62 -8.88 13.67
N SER A 379 10.93 -8.66 13.47
CA SER A 379 11.45 -7.41 12.90
C SER A 379 11.70 -7.54 11.41
N LEU A 380 10.80 -6.96 10.63
CA LEU A 380 10.83 -6.89 9.16
C LEU A 380 11.74 -5.78 8.60
N LEU A 381 12.47 -5.08 9.46
CA LEU A 381 13.33 -3.97 9.07
C LEU A 381 14.81 -4.40 9.08
N PRO A 382 15.66 -3.80 8.21
CA PRO A 382 17.10 -3.95 8.31
C PRO A 382 17.56 -3.60 9.74
N THR A 383 18.02 -4.61 10.47
CA THR A 383 18.49 -4.44 11.84
C THR A 383 19.98 -4.15 11.81
N SER A 384 20.43 -3.18 12.61
CA SER A 384 21.84 -2.78 12.69
C SER A 384 22.42 -3.13 14.05
N ILE A 385 23.57 -3.79 14.06
CA ILE A 385 24.36 -4.08 15.28
C ILE A 385 25.77 -3.52 15.10
N SER A 386 26.28 -2.85 16.12
CA SER A 386 27.66 -2.35 16.13
C SER A 386 28.61 -3.33 16.82
N TRP A 387 29.79 -3.53 16.24
CA TRP A 387 30.89 -4.28 16.84
C TRP A 387 32.12 -3.40 17.02
N ASP A 388 32.79 -3.54 18.16
CA ASP A 388 33.93 -2.70 18.58
C ASP A 388 35.29 -3.42 18.53
N GLY A 389 35.36 -4.58 17.85
CA GLY A 389 36.58 -5.38 17.78
C GLY A 389 36.92 -6.15 19.08
N THR A 390 35.96 -6.35 19.98
CA THR A 390 36.14 -7.18 21.18
C THR A 390 35.59 -8.59 21.02
N ASP A 391 36.05 -9.54 21.84
CA ASP A 391 35.46 -10.88 21.95
C ASP A 391 34.24 -10.92 22.92
N ASN A 392 33.63 -12.10 23.11
CA ASN A 392 32.52 -12.29 24.06
C ASN A 392 32.90 -12.04 25.53
N LYS A 393 34.19 -11.99 25.87
CA LYS A 393 34.71 -11.68 27.21
C LYS A 393 35.11 -10.20 27.35
N GLY A 394 34.93 -9.40 26.31
CA GLY A 394 35.32 -7.99 26.28
C GLY A 394 36.81 -7.75 26.00
N ASN A 395 37.59 -8.78 25.66
CA ASN A 395 39.00 -8.59 25.33
C ASN A 395 39.15 -8.00 23.93
N THR A 396 40.04 -7.03 23.77
CA THR A 396 40.37 -6.46 22.47
C THR A 396 41.08 -7.48 21.58
N LEU A 397 40.62 -7.61 20.34
CA LEU A 397 41.22 -8.50 19.36
C LEU A 397 42.41 -7.84 18.63
N PRO A 398 43.34 -8.63 18.07
CA PRO A 398 44.44 -8.10 17.25
C PRO A 398 43.96 -7.54 15.91
N ASN A 399 44.80 -6.76 15.23
CA ASN A 399 44.54 -6.36 13.85
C ASN A 399 44.46 -7.62 12.98
N GLY A 400 43.53 -7.64 12.03
CA GLY A 400 43.38 -8.80 11.18
C GLY A 400 42.03 -8.91 10.49
N ILE A 401 41.85 -10.07 9.84
CA ILE A 401 40.64 -10.41 9.09
C ILE A 401 39.72 -11.21 10.01
N TYR A 402 38.44 -10.84 9.99
CA TYR A 402 37.35 -11.51 10.68
C TYR A 402 36.20 -11.78 9.72
N PHE A 403 35.33 -12.72 10.05
CA PHE A 403 34.18 -13.09 9.24
C PHE A 403 32.91 -12.97 10.07
N CYS A 404 32.00 -12.09 9.66
CA CYS A 404 30.66 -12.01 10.19
C CYS A 404 29.79 -13.03 9.45
N ASN A 405 29.09 -13.87 10.19
CA ASN A 405 28.21 -14.90 9.68
C ASN A 405 26.80 -14.68 10.25
N LEU A 406 25.82 -14.54 9.36
CA LEU A 406 24.40 -14.57 9.66
C LEU A 406 23.85 -15.91 9.20
N ASN A 407 23.28 -16.68 10.11
CA ASN A 407 22.58 -17.94 9.82
C ASN A 407 21.08 -17.74 10.07
N THR A 408 20.24 -18.19 9.14
CA THR A 408 18.77 -18.08 9.20
C THR A 408 18.09 -19.45 9.14
N GLY A 409 18.77 -20.51 9.59
CA GLY A 409 18.30 -21.90 9.53
C GLY A 409 18.62 -22.55 8.19
N ASP A 410 17.98 -22.05 7.13
CA ASP A 410 18.10 -22.62 5.77
C ASP A 410 19.24 -22.02 4.95
N THR A 411 19.70 -20.81 5.30
CA THR A 411 20.73 -20.09 4.56
C THR A 411 21.77 -19.45 5.49
N SER A 412 22.98 -19.28 4.98
CA SER A 412 24.08 -18.65 5.71
C SER A 412 24.80 -17.61 4.85
N TYR A 413 24.92 -16.40 5.39
CA TYR A 413 25.57 -15.26 4.75
C TYR A 413 26.85 -14.92 5.49
N THR A 414 27.96 -14.86 4.76
CA THR A 414 29.25 -14.50 5.35
C THR A 414 29.84 -13.28 4.67
N ARG A 415 30.37 -12.35 5.48
CA ARG A 415 31.11 -11.18 4.99
C ARG A 415 32.41 -10.99 5.75
N LYS A 416 33.43 -10.57 5.01
CA LYS A 416 34.76 -10.27 5.53
C LYS A 416 34.79 -8.90 6.19
N MET A 417 35.43 -8.81 7.35
CA MET A 417 35.70 -7.58 8.09
C MET A 417 37.21 -7.44 8.30
N VAL A 418 37.72 -6.21 8.23
CA VAL A 418 39.14 -5.91 8.44
C VAL A 418 39.28 -4.93 9.60
N LEU A 419 39.76 -5.42 10.74
CA LEU A 419 40.04 -4.61 11.93
C LEU A 419 41.46 -4.04 11.83
N LEU A 420 41.54 -2.71 11.90
CA LEU A 420 42.77 -1.94 12.01
C LEU A 420 42.80 -1.18 13.34
N LYS A 421 43.97 -1.01 13.91
CA LYS A 421 44.22 -0.09 15.02
C LYS A 421 44.87 1.18 14.49
#